data_AF-A0A1R3K272-F1
#
_entry.id   AF-A0A1R3K272-F1
#
_cell.length_a   1.000
_cell.length_b   1.000
_cell.length_c   1.000
_cell.angle_alpha   90.00
_cell.angle_beta   90.00
_cell.angle_gamma   90.00
#
_symmetry.space_group_name_H-M   'P 1'
#
loop_
_entity.id
_entity.type
_entity.pdbx_description
1 polymer ?
#
loop_
_entity_poly.entity_id
_entity_poly.type
_entity_poly.pdbx_seq_one_letter_code
_entity_poly.pdbx_strand_id
1 'polypeptide(L)'
;MVGQEVHELFTMDVHLLLHKLDIVFRKDDKDLFVSMMKKALGESELCPPPILYKILYKICKHNAINCATALLEGETGHKVDINTFFIINYADQHRATPLHTAVSCLHRPNYLGLILLFLRYGARTDLKFFAPGTDHHEMSDQLEAIRLLVEYGPKEVVDEEIVNYVKEGKVMELAALLLAVPEKVTKAPIFSSDATSDGSMVTIRQYLLGEISLLEAIQTSFDYRLDENHPSASQRNSLALNLKDKLALRRSQLLLLEVCERVGDKIMTYLKEHQHNVSVNDILYLI
;
A
#
# COMPACT_ATOMS: atom_id res chain seq x y z
N MET A 1 7.54 -29.46 38.28
CA MET A 1 6.87 -28.33 38.94
C MET A 1 7.56 -26.99 38.71
N VAL A 2 8.87 -26.92 38.42
CA VAL A 2 9.58 -25.64 38.14
C VAL A 2 9.18 -24.98 36.79
N GLY A 3 8.73 -25.76 35.80
CA GLY A 3 8.38 -25.23 34.47
C GLY A 3 7.05 -24.48 34.37
N GLN A 4 6.13 -24.65 35.32
CA GLN A 4 4.82 -23.97 35.32
C GLN A 4 4.90 -22.60 36.00
N GLU A 5 5.63 -22.50 37.11
CA GLU A 5 5.83 -21.23 37.83
C GLU A 5 6.66 -20.22 37.03
N VAL A 6 7.66 -20.65 36.25
CA VAL A 6 8.46 -19.76 35.40
C VAL A 6 7.63 -19.22 34.21
N HIS A 7 6.71 -20.03 33.68
CA HIS A 7 5.80 -19.59 32.62
C HIS A 7 4.73 -18.63 33.18
N GLU A 8 4.23 -18.86 34.39
CA GLU A 8 3.29 -17.97 35.08
C GLU A 8 3.91 -16.62 35.46
N LEU A 9 5.14 -16.61 36.01
CA LEU A 9 5.88 -15.37 36.32
C LEU A 9 6.10 -14.52 35.06
N PHE A 10 6.53 -15.15 33.96
CA PHE A 10 6.77 -14.44 32.70
C PHE A 10 5.47 -13.88 32.10
N THR A 11 4.35 -14.61 32.20
CA THR A 11 3.05 -14.10 31.76
C THR A 11 2.51 -12.95 32.61
N MET A 12 2.80 -12.92 33.91
CA MET A 12 2.33 -11.88 34.82
C MET A 12 3.03 -10.54 34.56
N ASP A 13 4.34 -10.56 34.29
CA ASP A 13 5.11 -9.37 33.94
C ASP A 13 4.73 -8.77 32.57
N VAL A 14 4.45 -9.63 31.58
CA VAL A 14 4.01 -9.19 30.24
C VAL A 14 2.62 -8.54 30.29
N HIS A 15 1.70 -9.07 31.09
CA HIS A 15 0.38 -8.45 31.25
C HIS A 15 0.47 -7.09 31.93
N LEU A 16 1.31 -6.96 32.96
CA LEU A 16 1.56 -5.68 33.63
C LEU A 16 2.22 -4.67 32.68
N LEU A 17 3.16 -5.10 31.83
CA LEU A 17 3.78 -4.28 30.79
C LEU A 17 2.72 -3.75 29.82
N LEU A 18 1.91 -4.63 29.22
CA LEU A 18 0.86 -4.25 28.27
C LEU A 18 -0.18 -3.31 28.87
N HIS A 19 -0.47 -3.44 30.17
CA HIS A 19 -1.35 -2.51 30.89
C HIS A 19 -0.72 -1.13 31.04
N LYS A 20 0.54 -1.06 31.49
CA LYS A 20 1.27 0.22 31.63
C LYS A 20 1.44 0.93 30.29
N LEU A 21 1.75 0.18 29.24
CA LEU A 21 1.86 0.70 27.88
C LEU A 21 0.56 1.33 27.36
N ASP A 22 -0.61 0.95 27.88
CA ASP A 22 -1.88 1.58 27.46
C ASP A 22 -1.90 3.08 27.74
N ILE A 23 -1.37 3.51 28.89
CA ILE A 23 -1.29 4.93 29.28
C ILE A 23 -0.25 5.65 28.40
N VAL A 24 0.86 4.98 28.10
CA VAL A 24 1.94 5.51 27.25
C VAL A 24 1.40 5.78 25.84
N PHE A 25 0.70 4.82 25.24
CA PHE A 25 0.13 4.95 23.90
C PHE A 25 -0.98 6.00 23.82
N ARG A 26 -1.83 6.13 24.86
CA ARG A 26 -2.83 7.22 24.90
C ARG A 26 -2.21 8.61 24.87
N LYS A 27 -0.99 8.76 25.39
CA LYS A 27 -0.24 10.03 25.39
C LYS A 27 0.73 10.13 24.21
N ASP A 28 0.87 9.06 23.43
CA ASP A 28 1.90 8.89 22.41
C ASP A 28 3.32 9.25 22.91
N ASP A 29 3.63 8.83 24.14
CA ASP A 29 4.88 9.15 24.83
C ASP A 29 6.02 8.22 24.36
N LYS A 30 6.70 8.65 23.29
CA LYS A 30 7.78 7.92 22.62
C LYS A 30 8.91 7.53 23.57
N ASP A 31 9.40 8.47 24.38
CA ASP A 31 10.59 8.27 25.20
C ASP A 31 10.30 7.28 26.33
N LEU A 32 9.12 7.38 26.94
CA LEU A 32 8.67 6.41 27.93
C LEU A 32 8.43 5.04 27.30
N PHE A 33 7.86 4.97 26.10
CA PHE A 33 7.69 3.72 25.36
C PHE A 33 9.04 3.04 25.09
N VAL A 34 10.01 3.74 24.50
CA VAL A 34 11.34 3.20 24.18
C VAL A 34 12.06 2.72 25.44
N SER A 35 12.05 3.51 26.52
CA SER A 35 12.69 3.13 27.78
C SER A 35 12.05 1.89 28.42
N MET A 36 10.72 1.79 28.38
CA MET A 36 9.98 0.63 28.89
C MET A 36 10.27 -0.64 28.07
N MET A 37 10.32 -0.54 26.74
CA MET A 37 10.64 -1.66 25.86
C MET A 37 12.03 -2.21 26.14
N LYS A 38 13.05 -1.34 26.17
CA LYS A 38 14.44 -1.72 26.48
C LYS A 38 14.59 -2.37 27.85
N LYS A 39 13.88 -1.84 28.87
CA LYS A 39 13.94 -2.37 30.24
C LYS A 39 13.22 -3.72 30.38
N ALA A 40 12.07 -3.89 29.73
CA ALA A 40 11.21 -5.05 29.95
C ALA A 40 11.57 -6.26 29.08
N LEU A 41 12.15 -6.03 27.90
CA LEU A 41 12.47 -7.10 26.94
C LEU A 41 13.98 -7.36 26.82
N GLY A 42 14.81 -6.56 27.49
CA GLY A 42 16.27 -6.62 27.42
C GLY A 42 16.80 -6.22 26.04
N GLU A 43 18.13 -6.25 25.86
CA GLU A 43 18.79 -6.01 24.57
C GLU A 43 18.67 -7.19 23.59
N SER A 44 17.81 -8.17 23.89
CA SER A 44 17.53 -9.28 22.97
C SER A 44 16.89 -8.75 21.70
N GLU A 45 17.54 -8.95 20.55
CA GLU A 45 17.05 -8.50 19.24
C GLU A 45 15.66 -9.05 18.89
N LEU A 46 15.25 -10.16 19.52
CA LEU A 46 13.96 -10.81 19.29
C LEU A 46 13.02 -10.66 20.48
N CYS A 47 12.09 -9.71 20.36
CA CYS A 47 10.86 -9.73 21.15
C CYS A 47 9.98 -10.92 20.68
N PRO A 48 9.37 -11.70 21.60
CA PRO A 48 8.46 -12.77 21.20
C PRO A 48 7.35 -12.21 20.29
N PRO A 49 7.14 -12.78 19.09
CA PRO A 49 6.18 -12.25 18.13
C PRO A 49 4.78 -11.94 18.73
N PRO A 50 4.20 -12.79 19.60
CA PRO A 50 2.89 -12.52 20.23
C PRO A 50 2.82 -11.23 21.06
N ILE A 51 3.94 -10.81 21.68
CA ILE A 51 3.99 -9.59 22.51
C ILE A 51 4.05 -8.36 21.61
N LEU A 52 4.91 -8.42 20.60
CA LEU A 52 5.08 -7.36 19.61
C LEU A 52 3.77 -7.06 18.87
N TYR A 53 2.99 -8.09 18.54
CA TYR A 53 1.67 -7.91 17.92
C TYR A 53 0.67 -7.22 18.85
N LYS A 54 0.64 -7.57 20.14
CA LYS A 54 -0.23 -6.88 21.12
C LYS A 54 0.15 -5.42 21.32
N ILE A 55 1.45 -5.12 21.24
CA ILE A 55 1.98 -3.74 21.26
C ILE A 55 1.51 -2.99 20.02
N LEU A 56 1.71 -3.54 18.82
CA LEU A 56 1.31 -2.88 17.58
C LEU A 56 -0.20 -2.65 17.49
N TYR A 57 -1.00 -3.63 17.91
CA TYR A 57 -2.44 -3.47 17.99
C TYR A 57 -2.85 -2.31 18.92
N LYS A 58 -2.19 -2.16 20.08
CA LYS A 58 -2.44 -1.05 21.00
C LYS A 58 -1.98 0.29 20.44
N ILE A 59 -0.84 0.33 19.76
CA ILE A 59 -0.37 1.50 19.00
C ILE A 59 -1.44 1.92 17.99
N CYS A 60 -1.97 0.97 17.22
CA CYS A 60 -3.06 1.22 16.28
C CYS A 60 -4.30 1.74 17.02
N LYS A 61 -4.78 1.04 18.05
CA LYS A 61 -5.97 1.39 18.82
C LYS A 61 -5.93 2.79 19.45
N HIS A 62 -4.74 3.31 19.77
CA HIS A 62 -4.56 4.61 20.39
C HIS A 62 -3.99 5.67 19.44
N ASN A 63 -3.77 5.34 18.16
CA ASN A 63 -3.14 6.22 17.18
C ASN A 63 -1.81 6.81 17.65
N ALA A 64 -0.97 5.98 18.27
CA ALA A 64 0.29 6.38 18.87
C ALA A 64 1.39 6.46 17.79
N ILE A 65 1.37 7.50 16.96
CA ILE A 65 2.22 7.65 15.77
C ILE A 65 3.71 7.72 16.17
N ASN A 66 4.08 8.50 17.18
CA ASN A 66 5.47 8.61 17.61
C ASN A 66 6.00 7.29 18.17
N CYS A 67 5.17 6.56 18.92
CA CYS A 67 5.51 5.21 19.38
C CYS A 67 5.66 4.23 18.21
N ALA A 68 4.79 4.32 17.19
CA ALA A 68 4.87 3.50 15.98
C ALA A 68 6.17 3.77 15.21
N THR A 69 6.52 5.04 15.02
CA THR A 69 7.75 5.47 14.35
C THR A 69 8.97 4.91 15.07
N ALA A 70 9.08 5.11 16.38
CA ALA A 70 10.21 4.60 17.16
C ALA A 70 10.36 3.08 17.07
N LEU A 71 9.24 2.36 17.01
CA LEU A 71 9.25 0.92 16.85
C LEU A 71 9.72 0.48 15.46
N LEU A 72 9.28 1.16 14.40
CA LEU A 72 9.62 0.84 13.01
C LEU A 72 11.04 1.28 12.63
N GLU A 73 11.54 2.36 13.22
CA GLU A 73 12.94 2.80 13.11
C GLU A 73 13.91 1.95 13.94
N GLY A 74 13.38 1.04 14.77
CA GLY A 74 14.17 0.17 15.63
C GLY A 74 14.77 0.86 16.85
N GLU A 75 14.29 2.05 17.24
CA GLU A 75 14.74 2.77 18.45
C GLU A 75 14.56 1.93 19.72
N THR A 76 13.59 1.01 19.72
CA THR A 76 13.31 0.07 20.81
C THR A 76 14.29 -1.10 20.88
N GLY A 77 15.19 -1.26 19.90
CA GLY A 77 16.10 -2.40 19.78
C GLY A 77 15.46 -3.68 19.23
N HIS A 78 14.25 -3.59 18.70
CA HIS A 78 13.52 -4.74 18.15
C HIS A 78 13.09 -4.45 16.72
N LYS A 79 13.28 -5.43 15.83
CA LYS A 79 12.83 -5.34 14.44
C LYS A 79 11.39 -5.84 14.32
N VAL A 80 10.58 -5.08 13.59
CA VAL A 80 9.18 -5.44 13.31
C VAL A 80 9.00 -5.66 11.82
N ASP A 81 8.38 -6.77 11.45
CA ASP A 81 7.83 -6.94 10.11
C ASP A 81 6.40 -6.39 10.08
N ILE A 82 6.23 -5.24 9.43
CA ILE A 82 4.95 -4.52 9.28
C ILE A 82 3.90 -5.32 8.50
N ASN A 83 4.30 -6.38 7.80
CA ASN A 83 3.39 -7.22 7.03
C ASN A 83 2.91 -8.45 7.81
N THR A 84 3.33 -8.58 9.07
CA THR A 84 2.93 -9.75 9.86
C THR A 84 1.49 -9.68 10.31
N PHE A 85 0.82 -10.83 10.26
CA PHE A 85 -0.54 -10.99 10.76
C PHE A 85 -0.61 -11.07 12.29
N PHE A 86 -1.49 -10.28 12.88
CA PHE A 86 -1.91 -10.41 14.27
C PHE A 86 -2.98 -11.49 14.40
N ILE A 87 -3.00 -12.22 15.52
CA ILE A 87 -4.20 -12.95 15.94
C ILE A 87 -5.03 -12.00 16.80
N ILE A 88 -6.13 -11.49 16.24
CA ILE A 88 -7.01 -10.54 16.96
C ILE A 88 -7.96 -11.30 17.89
N ASN A 89 -8.41 -12.48 17.47
CA ASN A 89 -9.25 -13.37 18.27
C ASN A 89 -8.77 -14.82 18.12
N TYR A 90 -8.46 -15.49 19.23
CA TYR A 90 -8.05 -16.90 19.25
C TYR A 90 -9.21 -17.84 18.92
N ALA A 91 -10.45 -17.45 19.22
CA ALA A 91 -11.63 -18.27 18.94
C ALA A 91 -11.92 -18.36 17.44
N ASP A 92 -11.72 -17.25 16.73
CA ASP A 92 -12.16 -17.10 15.35
C ASP A 92 -11.00 -16.96 14.36
N GLN A 93 -9.76 -17.28 14.76
CA GLN A 93 -8.56 -17.20 13.91
C GLN A 93 -8.41 -15.90 13.07
N HIS A 94 -8.96 -14.77 13.53
CA HIS A 94 -8.92 -13.53 12.76
C HIS A 94 -7.47 -13.06 12.62
N ARG A 95 -7.02 -12.92 11.37
CA ARG A 95 -5.68 -12.44 11.02
C ARG A 95 -5.78 -11.13 10.26
N ALA A 96 -5.21 -10.08 10.85
CA ALA A 96 -5.08 -8.78 10.21
C ALA A 96 -3.64 -8.28 10.29
N THR A 97 -3.23 -7.50 9.31
CA THR A 97 -1.96 -6.79 9.37
C THR A 97 -2.13 -5.48 10.17
N PRO A 98 -1.02 -4.81 10.55
CA PRO A 98 -1.03 -3.44 11.07
C PRO A 98 -1.87 -2.50 10.23
N LEU A 99 -1.72 -2.59 8.91
CA LEU A 99 -2.43 -1.74 7.95
C LEU A 99 -3.95 -1.97 8.00
N HIS A 100 -4.40 -3.23 7.99
CA HIS A 100 -5.83 -3.55 8.17
C HIS A 100 -6.40 -2.99 9.47
N THR A 101 -5.62 -3.07 10.56
CA THR A 101 -6.06 -2.56 11.87
C THR A 101 -6.15 -1.04 11.87
N ALA A 102 -5.17 -0.35 11.29
CA ALA A 102 -5.20 1.11 11.15
C ALA A 102 -6.38 1.57 10.27
N VAL A 103 -6.63 0.87 9.16
CA VAL A 103 -7.76 1.14 8.25
C VAL A 103 -9.11 0.91 8.92
N SER A 104 -9.31 -0.17 9.68
CA SER A 104 -10.57 -0.40 10.40
C SER A 104 -10.87 0.63 11.50
N CYS A 105 -9.85 1.38 11.95
CA CYS A 105 -10.01 2.45 12.94
C CYS A 105 -10.15 3.84 12.32
N LEU A 106 -10.22 3.93 10.99
CA LEU A 106 -10.16 5.17 10.21
C LEU A 106 -11.33 6.14 10.44
N HIS A 107 -12.46 5.67 10.97
CA HIS A 107 -13.56 6.55 11.39
C HIS A 107 -13.20 7.45 12.59
N ARG A 108 -12.03 7.27 13.19
CA ARG A 108 -11.55 8.10 14.31
C ARG A 108 -10.67 9.24 13.78
N PRO A 109 -10.75 10.44 14.38
CA PRO A 109 -9.94 11.57 13.97
C PRO A 109 -8.43 11.26 14.07
N ASN A 110 -7.65 11.78 13.12
CA ASN A 110 -6.19 11.75 13.07
C ASN A 110 -5.52 10.39 12.79
N TYR A 111 -6.26 9.34 12.41
CA TYR A 111 -5.70 8.00 12.11
C TYR A 111 -4.91 7.91 10.80
N LEU A 112 -5.06 8.90 9.92
CA LEU A 112 -4.39 8.94 8.63
C LEU A 112 -2.86 8.90 8.76
N GLY A 113 -2.30 9.57 9.77
CA GLY A 113 -0.86 9.61 9.99
C GLY A 113 -0.25 8.23 10.21
N LEU A 114 -0.99 7.33 10.86
CA LEU A 114 -0.53 5.96 11.11
C LEU A 114 -0.57 5.10 9.85
N ILE A 115 -1.59 5.27 9.00
CA ILE A 115 -1.70 4.55 7.71
C ILE A 115 -0.55 4.98 6.80
N LEU A 116 -0.34 6.29 6.65
CA LEU A 116 0.77 6.83 5.85
C LEU A 116 2.13 6.35 6.36
N LEU A 117 2.31 6.31 7.69
CA LEU A 117 3.52 5.77 8.30
C LEU A 117 3.71 4.29 7.89
N PHE A 118 2.69 3.44 8.01
CA PHE A 118 2.83 2.03 7.66
C PHE A 118 3.15 1.81 6.18
N LEU A 119 2.49 2.55 5.27
CA LEU A 119 2.79 2.50 3.84
C LEU A 119 4.25 2.91 3.55
N ARG A 120 4.73 3.99 4.19
CA ARG A 120 6.11 4.47 4.06
C ARG A 120 7.14 3.41 4.48
N TYR A 121 6.81 2.57 5.46
CA TYR A 121 7.66 1.47 5.93
C TYR A 121 7.37 0.14 5.20
N GLY A 122 6.68 0.17 4.06
CA GLY A 122 6.51 -0.98 3.18
C GLY A 122 5.36 -1.91 3.56
N ALA A 123 4.33 -1.38 4.23
CA ALA A 123 3.10 -2.13 4.44
C ALA A 123 2.43 -2.44 3.09
N ARG A 124 2.19 -3.72 2.85
CA ARG A 124 1.56 -4.24 1.66
C ARG A 124 0.05 -4.05 1.71
N THR A 125 -0.49 -3.44 0.68
CA THR A 125 -1.94 -3.22 0.47
C THR A 125 -2.63 -4.43 -0.15
N ASP A 126 -1.88 -5.38 -0.70
CA ASP A 126 -2.39 -6.57 -1.38
C ASP A 126 -2.58 -7.79 -0.45
N LEU A 127 -2.18 -7.67 0.82
CA LEU A 127 -2.38 -8.73 1.81
C LEU A 127 -3.86 -8.84 2.17
N LYS A 128 -4.35 -10.08 2.26
CA LYS A 128 -5.75 -10.35 2.55
C LYS A 128 -6.04 -10.43 4.04
N PHE A 129 -7.12 -9.78 4.49
CA PHE A 129 -7.66 -9.95 5.83
C PHE A 129 -8.31 -11.33 5.92
N PHE A 130 -7.94 -12.13 6.92
CA PHE A 130 -8.57 -13.44 7.12
C PHE A 130 -9.47 -13.39 8.35
N ALA A 131 -10.77 -13.47 8.13
CA ALA A 131 -11.76 -13.64 9.18
C ALA A 131 -12.74 -14.75 8.76
N PRO A 132 -12.59 -15.98 9.31
CA PRO A 132 -13.48 -17.08 8.97
C PRO A 132 -14.90 -16.75 9.46
N GLY A 133 -15.87 -16.81 8.55
CA GLY A 133 -17.27 -16.48 8.81
C GLY A 133 -17.68 -15.04 8.49
N THR A 134 -16.75 -14.16 8.14
CA THR A 134 -17.05 -12.87 7.49
C THR A 134 -16.52 -12.90 6.07
N ASP A 135 -17.22 -13.64 5.26
CA ASP A 135 -17.16 -13.48 3.82
C ASP A 135 -17.60 -12.03 3.51
N HIS A 136 -16.66 -11.16 3.09
CA HIS A 136 -16.91 -10.03 2.15
C HIS A 136 -16.99 -8.53 2.58
N HIS A 137 -16.24 -8.02 3.57
CA HIS A 137 -16.07 -6.55 3.74
C HIS A 137 -14.79 -5.95 3.12
N GLU A 138 -13.92 -6.81 2.56
CA GLU A 138 -12.52 -6.52 2.28
C GLU A 138 -12.28 -5.45 1.17
N MET A 139 -13.07 -5.45 0.09
CA MET A 139 -12.86 -4.54 -1.04
C MET A 139 -13.32 -3.11 -0.75
N SER A 140 -14.46 -2.96 -0.08
CA SER A 140 -14.99 -1.64 0.28
C SER A 140 -14.00 -0.94 1.21
N ASP A 141 -13.45 -1.67 2.19
CA ASP A 141 -12.52 -1.11 3.17
C ASP A 141 -11.18 -0.68 2.53
N GLN A 142 -10.69 -1.42 1.54
CA GLN A 142 -9.47 -1.07 0.81
C GLN A 142 -9.64 0.16 -0.10
N LEU A 143 -10.73 0.21 -0.88
CA LEU A 143 -11.01 1.37 -1.74
C LEU A 143 -11.37 2.62 -0.91
N GLU A 144 -12.03 2.44 0.23
CA GLU A 144 -12.29 3.50 1.21
C GLU A 144 -10.96 4.02 1.81
N ALA A 145 -10.05 3.14 2.18
CA ALA A 145 -8.72 3.51 2.67
C ALA A 145 -7.94 4.31 1.63
N ILE A 146 -7.90 3.83 0.38
CA ILE A 146 -7.26 4.53 -0.75
C ILE A 146 -7.93 5.89 -0.97
N ARG A 147 -9.26 5.95 -0.96
CA ARG A 147 -10.00 7.22 -1.13
C ARG A 147 -9.58 8.23 -0.07
N LEU A 148 -9.56 7.82 1.20
CA LEU A 148 -9.24 8.69 2.32
C LEU A 148 -7.76 9.10 2.35
N LEU A 149 -6.85 8.21 1.92
CA LEU A 149 -5.44 8.53 1.71
C LEU A 149 -5.24 9.63 0.69
N VAL A 150 -5.96 9.57 -0.44
CA VAL A 150 -5.89 10.60 -1.48
C VAL A 150 -6.70 11.85 -1.10
N GLU A 151 -7.74 11.71 -0.28
CA GLU A 151 -8.58 12.83 0.14
C GLU A 151 -7.88 13.73 1.15
N TYR A 152 -7.20 13.13 2.13
CA TYR A 152 -6.62 13.81 3.28
C TYR A 152 -5.08 13.76 3.35
N GLY A 153 -4.42 12.97 2.51
CA GLY A 153 -2.96 12.89 2.45
C GLY A 153 -2.32 14.21 1.97
N PRO A 154 -1.03 14.46 2.29
CA PRO A 154 -0.31 15.59 1.73
C PRO A 154 -0.34 15.53 0.21
N LYS A 155 -0.79 16.61 -0.44
CA LYS A 155 -1.05 16.63 -1.88
C LYS A 155 0.19 16.26 -2.68
N GLU A 156 1.36 16.75 -2.25
CA GLU A 156 2.63 16.52 -2.92
C GLU A 156 3.01 15.03 -2.93
N VAL A 157 2.80 14.34 -1.82
CA VAL A 157 3.10 12.90 -1.67
C VAL A 157 2.14 12.05 -2.50
N VAL A 158 0.85 12.42 -2.47
CA VAL A 158 -0.19 11.72 -3.24
C VAL A 158 0.02 11.89 -4.74
N ASP A 159 0.28 13.11 -5.19
CA ASP A 159 0.53 13.41 -6.60
C ASP A 159 1.82 12.71 -7.08
N GLU A 160 2.89 12.69 -6.27
CA GLU A 160 4.14 11.98 -6.57
C GLU A 160 3.92 10.46 -6.72
N GLU A 161 3.15 9.84 -5.82
CA GLU A 161 2.88 8.41 -5.87
C GLU A 161 2.02 8.03 -7.09
N ILE A 162 1.00 8.84 -7.42
CA ILE A 162 0.20 8.68 -8.64
C ILE A 162 1.11 8.75 -9.88
N VAL A 163 2.02 9.73 -9.93
CA VAL A 163 2.99 9.88 -11.02
C VAL A 163 3.91 8.66 -11.11
N ASN A 164 4.39 8.12 -9.99
CA ASN A 164 5.23 6.94 -9.96
C ASN A 164 4.50 5.71 -10.51
N TYR A 165 3.24 5.47 -10.12
CA TYR A 165 2.46 4.37 -10.65
C TYR A 165 2.23 4.47 -12.17
N VAL A 166 1.98 5.68 -12.67
CA VAL A 166 1.90 5.92 -14.11
C VAL A 166 3.23 5.61 -14.78
N LYS A 167 4.35 6.19 -14.30
CA LYS A 167 5.68 6.02 -14.89
C LYS A 167 6.16 4.57 -14.86
N GLU A 168 5.95 3.86 -13.76
CA GLU A 168 6.38 2.46 -13.58
C GLU A 168 5.45 1.44 -14.26
N GLY A 169 4.24 1.83 -14.67
CA GLY A 169 3.31 0.90 -15.29
C GLY A 169 2.54 0.04 -14.29
N LYS A 170 2.28 0.56 -13.09
CA LYS A 170 1.55 -0.11 -12.00
C LYS A 170 0.04 -0.07 -12.26
N VAL A 171 -0.43 -0.94 -13.16
CA VAL A 171 -1.82 -0.92 -13.67
C VAL A 171 -2.85 -1.18 -12.57
N MET A 172 -2.57 -2.09 -11.64
CA MET A 172 -3.51 -2.47 -10.58
C MET A 172 -3.69 -1.35 -9.56
N GLU A 173 -2.58 -0.73 -9.16
CA GLU A 173 -2.54 0.39 -8.22
C GLU A 173 -3.22 1.62 -8.83
N LEU A 174 -2.97 1.89 -10.12
CA LEU A 174 -3.65 2.95 -10.87
C LEU A 174 -5.16 2.68 -10.98
N ALA A 175 -5.58 1.42 -11.18
CA ALA A 175 -7.00 1.05 -11.25
C ALA A 175 -7.71 1.30 -9.92
N ALA A 176 -7.10 0.88 -8.81
CA ALA A 176 -7.66 1.10 -7.49
C ALA A 176 -7.83 2.59 -7.17
N LEU A 177 -6.84 3.42 -7.54
CA LEU A 177 -6.90 4.88 -7.42
C LEU A 177 -7.99 5.50 -8.30
N LEU A 178 -8.07 5.09 -9.57
CA LEU A 178 -9.09 5.61 -10.50
C LEU A 178 -10.51 5.22 -10.08
N LEU A 179 -10.69 4.05 -9.46
CA LEU A 179 -11.97 3.66 -8.88
C LEU A 179 -12.28 4.44 -7.60
N ALA A 180 -11.30 4.62 -6.71
CA ALA A 180 -11.50 5.28 -5.42
C ALA A 180 -11.68 6.81 -5.53
N VAL A 181 -10.93 7.47 -6.42
CA VAL A 181 -10.78 8.94 -6.51
C VAL A 181 -10.52 9.41 -7.96
N PRO A 182 -11.43 9.12 -8.91
CA PRO A 182 -11.21 9.39 -10.34
C PRO A 182 -10.84 10.85 -10.65
N GLU A 183 -11.54 11.80 -10.02
CA GLU A 183 -11.32 13.23 -10.27
C GLU A 183 -9.95 13.74 -9.84
N LYS A 184 -9.40 13.25 -8.73
CA LYS A 184 -8.09 13.69 -8.24
C LYS A 184 -6.96 13.10 -9.08
N VAL A 185 -7.09 11.82 -9.44
CA VAL A 185 -6.09 11.10 -10.24
C VAL A 185 -5.99 11.67 -11.65
N THR A 186 -7.12 11.90 -12.33
CA THR A 186 -7.13 12.48 -13.69
C THR A 186 -6.53 13.88 -13.78
N LYS A 187 -6.62 14.66 -12.68
CA LYS A 187 -6.10 16.03 -12.57
C LYS A 187 -4.68 16.10 -11.99
N ALA A 188 -4.09 14.98 -11.58
CA ALA A 188 -2.75 14.94 -11.01
C ALA A 188 -1.72 15.40 -12.07
N PRO A 189 -0.87 16.39 -11.74
CA PRO A 189 0.07 16.93 -12.71
C PRO A 189 1.27 16.00 -12.89
N ILE A 190 1.55 15.61 -14.13
CA ILE A 190 2.78 14.91 -14.50
C ILE A 190 3.76 15.92 -15.09
N PHE A 191 4.99 15.93 -14.57
CA PHE A 191 6.09 16.62 -15.21
C PHE A 191 6.55 15.82 -16.43
N SER A 192 6.34 16.36 -17.63
CA SER A 192 6.95 15.82 -18.86
C SER A 192 8.43 16.21 -18.87
N SER A 193 9.32 15.23 -19.05
CA SER A 193 10.76 15.47 -19.16
C SER A 193 11.21 15.68 -20.61
N ASP A 194 10.29 15.97 -21.53
CA ASP A 194 10.65 16.18 -22.93
C ASP A 194 11.61 17.37 -23.06
N ALA A 195 12.74 17.13 -23.71
CA ALA A 195 13.83 18.11 -23.92
C ALA A 195 13.41 19.36 -24.71
N THR A 196 12.16 19.41 -25.18
CA THR A 196 11.57 20.49 -25.96
C THR A 196 10.43 21.23 -25.25
N SER A 197 9.94 20.75 -24.10
CA SER A 197 8.85 21.41 -23.37
C SER A 197 9.36 22.07 -22.09
N ASP A 198 9.04 23.34 -21.95
CA ASP A 198 9.34 24.23 -20.83
C ASP A 198 8.61 23.76 -19.56
N GLY A 199 9.09 22.68 -18.92
CA GLY A 199 8.62 22.19 -17.61
C GLY A 199 7.11 22.03 -17.48
N SER A 200 6.37 21.89 -18.58
CA SER A 200 4.92 22.06 -18.58
C SER A 200 4.26 20.86 -17.92
N MET A 201 3.46 21.12 -16.90
CA MET A 201 2.60 20.10 -16.29
C MET A 201 1.61 19.58 -17.32
N VAL A 202 1.57 18.26 -17.51
CA VAL A 202 0.61 17.57 -18.37
C VAL A 202 -0.28 16.64 -17.54
N THR A 203 -1.47 16.33 -18.03
CA THR A 203 -2.35 15.32 -17.41
C THR A 203 -1.84 13.90 -17.67
N ILE A 204 -2.29 12.92 -16.86
CA ILE A 204 -2.01 11.49 -17.08
C ILE A 204 -2.34 11.07 -18.52
N ARG A 205 -3.51 11.49 -19.02
CA ARG A 205 -3.96 11.20 -20.39
C ARG A 205 -2.98 11.72 -21.44
N GLN A 206 -2.56 12.98 -21.32
CA GLN A 206 -1.62 13.60 -22.27
C GLN A 206 -0.26 12.92 -22.24
N TYR A 207 0.24 12.60 -21.04
CA TYR A 207 1.49 11.85 -20.88
C TYR A 207 1.42 10.48 -21.58
N LEU A 208 0.36 9.71 -21.34
CA LEU A 208 0.20 8.37 -21.94
C LEU A 208 0.09 8.45 -23.47
N LEU A 209 -0.66 9.41 -24.02
CA LEU A 209 -0.76 9.62 -25.47
C LEU A 209 0.59 10.00 -26.09
N GLY A 210 1.36 10.87 -25.42
CA GLY A 210 2.71 11.26 -25.84
C GLY A 210 3.68 10.07 -25.86
N GLU A 211 3.74 9.30 -24.76
CA GLU A 211 4.57 8.10 -24.66
C GLU A 211 4.20 7.05 -25.71
N ILE A 212 2.90 6.78 -25.94
CA ILE A 212 2.45 5.85 -26.97
C ILE A 212 2.91 6.30 -28.36
N SER A 213 2.70 7.58 -28.69
CA SER A 213 3.11 8.13 -29.99
C SER A 213 4.62 8.02 -30.21
N LEU A 214 5.41 8.31 -29.17
CA LEU A 214 6.87 8.18 -29.20
C LEU A 214 7.31 6.73 -29.40
N LEU A 215 6.73 5.80 -28.64
CA LEU A 215 7.04 4.37 -28.74
C LEU A 215 6.67 3.80 -30.12
N GLU A 216 5.54 4.19 -30.69
CA GLU A 216 5.11 3.80 -32.04
C GLU A 216 6.06 4.34 -33.12
N ALA A 217 6.52 5.59 -32.99
CA ALA A 217 7.50 6.17 -33.90
C ALA A 217 8.85 5.43 -33.83
N ILE A 218 9.31 5.11 -32.62
CA ILE A 218 10.53 4.33 -32.41
C ILE A 218 10.38 2.94 -33.03
N GLN A 219 9.27 2.25 -32.75
CA GLN A 219 8.99 0.91 -33.27
C GLN A 219 8.98 0.90 -34.81
N THR A 220 8.30 1.86 -35.44
CA THR A 220 8.26 2.01 -36.90
C THR A 220 9.65 2.21 -37.49
N SER A 221 10.52 2.99 -36.82
CA SER A 221 11.91 3.20 -37.25
C SER A 221 12.80 1.96 -37.13
N PHE A 222 12.45 1.03 -36.24
CA PHE A 222 13.12 -0.26 -36.09
C PHE A 222 12.68 -1.23 -37.19
N ASP A 223 11.38 -1.30 -37.45
CA ASP A 223 10.80 -2.20 -38.45
C ASP A 223 11.27 -1.85 -39.89
N TYR A 224 11.54 -0.57 -40.17
CA TYR A 224 12.09 -0.14 -41.48
C TYR A 224 13.58 -0.47 -41.67
N ARG A 225 14.34 -0.75 -40.60
CA ARG A 225 15.79 -1.03 -40.64
C ARG A 225 16.15 -2.51 -40.71
N LEU A 226 15.20 -3.36 -41.14
CA LEU A 226 15.39 -4.78 -41.38
C LEU A 226 16.15 -5.03 -42.69
N ASP A 227 17.47 -4.79 -42.68
CA ASP A 227 18.40 -5.42 -43.63
C ASP A 227 19.03 -6.63 -42.91
N GLU A 228 18.79 -7.83 -43.43
CA GLU A 228 18.85 -9.13 -42.71
C GLU A 228 20.27 -9.60 -42.32
N ASN A 229 21.32 -8.84 -42.60
CA ASN A 229 22.70 -9.34 -42.55
C ASN A 229 23.60 -8.83 -41.41
N HIS A 230 23.07 -8.26 -40.32
CA HIS A 230 23.91 -7.68 -39.25
C HIS A 230 24.05 -8.58 -37.99
N PRO A 231 25.27 -8.80 -37.46
CA PRO A 231 25.57 -9.72 -36.34
C PRO A 231 25.01 -9.35 -34.94
N SER A 232 24.12 -8.36 -34.81
CA SER A 232 23.52 -7.94 -33.53
C SER A 232 22.03 -8.28 -33.38
N ALA A 233 21.53 -9.26 -34.15
CA ALA A 233 20.12 -9.65 -34.18
C ALA A 233 19.53 -10.00 -32.80
N SER A 234 20.28 -10.65 -31.90
CA SER A 234 19.80 -11.03 -30.57
C SER A 234 19.53 -9.82 -29.65
N GLN A 235 20.43 -8.82 -29.63
CA GLN A 235 20.24 -7.57 -28.88
C GLN A 235 19.15 -6.69 -29.47
N ARG A 236 18.96 -6.70 -30.80
CA ARG A 236 17.85 -5.97 -31.44
C ARG A 236 16.50 -6.61 -31.18
N ASN A 237 16.43 -7.95 -31.17
CA ASN A 237 15.20 -8.68 -30.85
C ASN A 237 14.75 -8.45 -29.41
N SER A 238 15.68 -8.43 -28.44
CA SER A 238 15.33 -8.13 -27.04
C SER A 238 14.87 -6.68 -26.86
N LEU A 239 15.48 -5.73 -27.56
CA LEU A 239 15.05 -4.32 -27.54
C LEU A 239 13.66 -4.13 -28.19
N ALA A 240 13.40 -4.78 -29.31
CA ALA A 240 12.10 -4.74 -29.98
C ALA A 240 10.98 -5.38 -29.12
N LEU A 241 11.28 -6.48 -28.42
CA LEU A 241 10.37 -7.09 -27.45
C LEU A 241 10.08 -6.13 -26.29
N ASN A 242 11.13 -5.53 -25.70
CA ASN A 242 10.96 -4.56 -24.61
C ASN A 242 10.11 -3.34 -25.04
N LEU A 243 10.32 -2.82 -26.25
CA LEU A 243 9.51 -1.74 -26.82
C LEU A 243 8.04 -2.13 -26.97
N LYS A 244 7.77 -3.35 -27.47
CA LYS A 244 6.40 -3.89 -27.61
C LYS A 244 5.73 -4.04 -26.24
N ASP A 245 6.44 -4.57 -25.24
CA ASP A 245 5.92 -4.75 -23.89
C ASP A 245 5.60 -3.39 -23.25
N LYS A 246 6.50 -2.41 -23.40
CA LYS A 246 6.30 -1.04 -22.90
C LYS A 246 5.12 -0.37 -23.61
N LEU A 247 4.97 -0.54 -24.92
CA LEU A 247 3.85 0.00 -25.68
C LEU A 247 2.51 -0.63 -25.25
N ALA A 248 2.48 -1.96 -25.10
CA ALA A 248 1.30 -2.67 -24.61
C ALA A 248 0.89 -2.17 -23.22
N LEU A 249 1.86 -2.01 -22.33
CA LEU A 249 1.64 -1.49 -20.97
C LEU A 249 1.04 -0.08 -20.97
N ARG A 250 1.57 0.84 -21.78
CA ARG A 250 1.03 2.21 -21.90
C ARG A 250 -0.38 2.22 -22.48
N ARG A 251 -0.67 1.35 -23.45
CA ARG A 251 -2.03 1.19 -24.01
C ARG A 251 -3.01 0.65 -22.98
N SER A 252 -2.62 -0.33 -22.16
CA SER A 252 -3.45 -0.83 -21.06
C SER A 252 -3.77 0.26 -20.03
N GLN A 253 -2.79 1.09 -19.66
CA GLN A 253 -3.02 2.23 -18.75
C GLN A 253 -3.99 3.25 -19.34
N LEU A 254 -3.87 3.57 -20.63
CA LEU A 254 -4.79 4.50 -21.31
C LEU A 254 -6.21 3.93 -21.38
N LEU A 255 -6.35 2.64 -21.72
CA LEU A 255 -7.64 1.97 -21.76
C LEU A 255 -8.32 1.96 -20.39
N LEU A 256 -7.57 1.63 -19.33
CA LEU A 256 -8.05 1.66 -17.96
C LEU A 256 -8.57 3.05 -17.59
N LEU A 257 -7.81 4.10 -17.92
CA LEU A 257 -8.22 5.48 -17.69
C LEU A 257 -9.55 5.80 -18.39
N GLU A 258 -9.70 5.40 -19.66
CA GLU A 258 -10.93 5.61 -20.44
C GLU A 258 -12.14 4.84 -19.90
N VAL A 259 -11.95 3.61 -19.43
CA VAL A 259 -13.01 2.81 -18.82
C VAL A 259 -13.45 3.44 -17.51
N CYS A 260 -12.52 3.81 -16.63
CA CYS A 260 -12.83 4.45 -15.37
C CYS A 260 -13.51 5.82 -15.55
N GLU A 261 -13.08 6.63 -16.52
CA GLU A 261 -13.76 7.91 -16.83
C GLU A 261 -15.19 7.71 -17.35
N ARG A 262 -15.46 6.63 -18.10
CA ARG A 262 -16.77 6.41 -18.72
C ARG A 262 -17.77 5.70 -17.81
N VAL A 263 -17.31 4.70 -17.06
CA VAL A 263 -18.17 3.79 -16.30
C VAL A 263 -17.70 3.54 -14.86
N GLY A 264 -16.64 4.23 -14.40
CA GLY A 264 -16.07 4.04 -13.06
C GLY A 264 -17.10 4.20 -11.94
N ASP A 265 -17.93 5.25 -12.00
CA ASP A 265 -18.98 5.47 -10.99
C ASP A 265 -20.00 4.33 -10.96
N LYS A 266 -20.35 3.76 -12.12
CA LYS A 266 -21.26 2.62 -12.21
C LYS A 266 -20.63 1.35 -11.67
N ILE A 267 -19.34 1.13 -11.95
CA ILE A 267 -18.57 0.02 -11.37
C ILE A 267 -18.55 0.15 -9.85
N MET A 268 -18.28 1.35 -9.32
CA MET A 268 -18.26 1.61 -7.89
C MET A 268 -19.63 1.42 -7.23
N THR A 269 -20.70 1.92 -7.85
CA THR A 269 -22.08 1.68 -7.37
C THR A 269 -22.41 0.19 -7.38
N TYR A 270 -22.09 -0.51 -8.47
CA TYR A 270 -22.30 -1.95 -8.57
C TYR A 270 -21.54 -2.72 -7.49
N LEU A 271 -20.28 -2.36 -7.24
CA LEU A 271 -19.44 -2.95 -6.19
C LEU A 271 -20.02 -2.72 -4.78
N LYS A 272 -20.57 -1.54 -4.52
CA LYS A 272 -21.25 -1.23 -3.25
C LYS A 272 -22.55 -2.02 -3.08
N GLU A 273 -23.28 -2.27 -4.17
CA GLU A 273 -24.56 -2.98 -4.16
C GLU A 273 -24.41 -4.51 -4.16
N HIS A 274 -23.32 -5.05 -4.74
CA HIS A 274 -23.15 -6.49 -4.99
C HIS A 274 -21.93 -7.08 -4.24
N GLN A 275 -21.69 -6.61 -3.02
CA GLN A 275 -20.53 -6.94 -2.16
C GLN A 275 -20.25 -8.44 -1.95
N HIS A 276 -21.13 -9.35 -2.34
CA HIS A 276 -21.01 -10.80 -2.12
C HIS A 276 -20.26 -11.60 -3.19
N ASN A 277 -19.92 -11.06 -4.39
CA ASN A 277 -19.57 -11.94 -5.53
C ASN A 277 -18.39 -11.55 -6.44
N VAL A 278 -17.66 -10.46 -6.17
CA VAL A 278 -16.69 -9.96 -7.17
C VAL A 278 -15.41 -9.46 -6.50
N SER A 279 -14.23 -9.90 -6.95
CA SER A 279 -12.91 -9.38 -6.54
C SER A 279 -12.37 -8.33 -7.52
N VAL A 280 -11.39 -7.50 -7.10
CA VAL A 280 -10.72 -6.50 -7.97
C VAL A 280 -10.09 -7.17 -9.18
N ASN A 281 -9.53 -8.37 -8.99
CA ASN A 281 -9.02 -9.17 -10.08
C ASN A 281 -10.14 -9.60 -11.03
N ASP A 282 -11.32 -9.97 -10.54
CA ASP A 282 -12.42 -10.41 -11.41
C ASP A 282 -12.96 -9.28 -12.32
N ILE A 283 -12.92 -8.02 -11.86
CA ILE A 283 -13.29 -6.86 -12.69
C ILE A 283 -12.15 -6.49 -13.64
N LEU A 284 -10.90 -6.54 -13.19
CA LEU A 284 -9.75 -6.23 -14.04
C LEU A 284 -9.45 -7.35 -15.05
N TYR A 285 -9.92 -8.57 -14.84
CA TYR A 285 -9.92 -9.64 -15.85
C TYR A 285 -10.96 -9.42 -16.96
N LEU A 286 -11.93 -8.52 -16.76
CA LEU A 286 -12.95 -8.16 -17.75
C LEU A 286 -12.57 -6.92 -18.59
N ILE A 287 -11.47 -6.24 -18.26
CA ILE A 287 -10.95 -5.04 -18.94
C ILE A 287 -9.64 -5.39 -19.64
#